data_AF-A0A450T5C2-F1
#
_entry.id   AF-A0A450T5C2-F1
#
_cell.length_a   1.000
_cell.length_b   1.000
_cell.length_c   1.000
_cell.angle_alpha   90.00
_cell.angle_beta   90.00
_cell.angle_gamma   90.00
#
_symmetry.space_group_name_H-M   'P 1'
#
loop_
_entity.id
_entity.type
_entity.pdbx_description
1 polymer ?
#
loop_
_entity_poly.entity_id
_entity_poly.type
_entity_poly.pdbx_seq_one_letter_code
_entity_poly.pdbx_strand_id
1 'polypeptide(L)'
;MKLKILSSAIEDLESGKRFYERQGSRVGEYFLDSLLSDIDSLVLYAGIHSRTFGYYRLLSKRFPYAIYYTIEKECAVVWRVLDLRRDPDRIREVLSPTREGPDEYGSGKIG
;
A
#
# COMPACT_ATOMS: atom_id res chain seq x y z
N MET A 1 6.14 3.03 -16.04
CA MET A 1 5.60 2.09 -15.04
C MET A 1 4.07 2.21 -15.06
N LYS A 2 3.34 1.10 -15.14
CA LYS A 2 1.88 1.05 -14.95
C LYS A 2 1.55 0.92 -13.47
N LEU A 3 0.35 1.33 -13.07
CA LEU A 3 -0.16 1.11 -11.71
C LEU A 3 -1.35 0.15 -11.73
N LYS A 4 -1.36 -0.76 -10.77
CA LYS A 4 -2.50 -1.61 -10.44
C LYS A 4 -2.76 -1.50 -8.95
N ILE A 5 -3.98 -1.18 -8.56
CA ILE A 5 -4.39 -1.14 -7.15
C ILE A 5 -5.31 -2.33 -6.92
N LEU A 6 -4.97 -3.18 -5.96
CA LEU A 6 -5.82 -4.32 -5.61
C LEU A 6 -7.07 -3.84 -4.84
N SER A 7 -8.15 -4.61 -4.92
CA SER A 7 -9.40 -4.34 -4.21
C SER A 7 -9.18 -4.15 -2.71
N SER A 8 -8.33 -4.99 -2.11
CA SER A 8 -7.95 -4.87 -0.71
C SER A 8 -7.36 -3.49 -0.39
N ALA A 9 -6.49 -2.94 -1.26
CA ALA A 9 -5.91 -1.60 -1.06
C ALA A 9 -6.95 -0.49 -1.23
N ILE A 10 -7.95 -0.68 -2.10
CA ILE A 10 -9.10 0.24 -2.20
C ILE A 10 -9.91 0.22 -0.90
N GLU A 11 -10.20 -0.96 -0.35
CA GLU A 11 -10.92 -1.12 0.93
C GLU A 11 -10.19 -0.44 2.10
N ASP A 12 -8.86 -0.49 2.12
CA ASP A 12 -8.04 0.26 3.08
C ASP A 12 -8.25 1.77 2.96
N LEU A 13 -8.13 2.29 1.73
CA LEU A 13 -8.29 3.73 1.45
C LEU A 13 -9.67 4.20 1.86
N GLU A 14 -10.71 3.44 1.55
CA GLU A 14 -12.07 3.75 1.98
C GLU A 14 -12.22 3.72 3.50
N SER A 15 -11.66 2.72 4.16
CA SER A 15 -11.68 2.62 5.62
C SER A 15 -10.96 3.82 6.26
N GLY A 16 -9.80 4.21 5.72
CA GLY A 16 -9.01 5.35 6.18
C GLY A 16 -9.75 6.67 5.95
N LYS A 17 -10.33 6.87 4.76
CA LYS A 17 -11.17 8.05 4.44
C LYS A 17 -12.32 8.17 5.43
N ARG A 18 -13.10 7.10 5.64
CA ARG A 18 -14.21 7.08 6.60
C ARG A 18 -13.74 7.40 8.02
N PHE A 19 -12.57 6.88 8.42
CA PHE A 19 -11.99 7.16 9.73
C PHE A 19 -11.67 8.65 9.92
N TYR A 20 -10.97 9.25 8.96
CA TYR A 20 -10.56 10.64 9.04
C TYR A 20 -11.71 11.64 8.83
N GLU A 21 -12.70 11.32 8.02
CA GLU A 21 -13.88 12.18 7.84
C GLU A 21 -14.66 12.39 9.14
N ARG A 22 -14.64 11.41 10.05
CA ARG A 22 -15.24 11.55 11.38
C ARG A 22 -14.45 12.44 12.34
N GLN A 23 -13.19 12.78 12.02
CA GLN A 23 -12.32 13.57 12.90
C GLN A 23 -12.36 15.05 12.60
N GLY A 24 -12.83 15.43 11.41
CA GLY A 24 -12.97 16.83 11.02
C GLY A 24 -13.51 16.93 9.61
N SER A 25 -14.18 18.05 9.34
CA SER A 25 -14.73 18.35 8.02
C SER A 25 -13.66 18.24 6.95
N ARG A 26 -13.88 17.39 5.94
CA ARG A 26 -13.01 17.20 4.75
C ARG A 26 -11.64 16.59 5.03
N VAL A 27 -11.37 16.14 6.26
CA VAL A 27 -10.09 15.48 6.57
C VAL A 27 -10.01 14.11 5.88
N GLY A 28 -11.14 13.44 5.65
CA GLY A 28 -11.18 12.20 4.88
C GLY A 28 -10.90 12.41 3.39
N GLU A 29 -11.40 13.50 2.81
CA GLU A 29 -11.02 13.92 1.45
C GLU A 29 -9.52 14.17 1.34
N TYR A 30 -8.98 14.98 2.26
CA TYR A 30 -7.54 15.28 2.28
C TYR A 30 -6.67 14.03 2.50
N PHE A 31 -7.14 13.07 3.30
CA PHE A 31 -6.53 11.75 3.42
C PHE A 31 -6.46 11.04 2.08
N LEU A 32 -7.60 10.90 1.38
CA LEU A 32 -7.65 10.19 0.12
C LEU A 32 -6.74 10.83 -0.93
N ASP A 33 -6.81 12.16 -1.08
CA ASP A 33 -5.98 12.90 -2.04
C ASP A 33 -4.48 12.74 -1.76
N SER A 34 -4.10 12.76 -0.48
CA SER A 34 -2.70 12.58 -0.07
C SER A 34 -2.19 11.18 -0.39
N LEU A 35 -2.97 10.14 -0.10
CA LEU A 35 -2.56 8.76 -0.35
C LEU A 35 -2.55 8.42 -1.85
N LEU A 36 -3.50 8.94 -2.63
CA LEU A 36 -3.48 8.79 -4.08
C LEU A 36 -2.27 9.49 -4.71
N SER A 37 -1.91 10.69 -4.25
CA SER A 37 -0.69 11.36 -4.70
C SER A 37 0.58 10.58 -4.38
N ASP A 38 0.65 9.94 -3.20
CA ASP A 38 1.76 9.06 -2.86
C ASP A 38 1.79 7.79 -3.75
N ILE A 39 0.64 7.20 -4.08
CA ILE A 39 0.53 6.06 -5.01
C ILE A 39 0.96 6.46 -6.44
N ASP A 40 0.51 7.61 -6.94
CA ASP A 40 0.87 8.10 -8.27
C ASP A 40 2.38 8.33 -8.40
N SER A 41 3.04 8.71 -7.30
CA SER A 41 4.50 8.89 -7.27
C SER A 41 5.27 7.59 -7.58
N LEU A 42 4.64 6.41 -7.41
CA LEU A 42 5.24 5.12 -7.78
C LEU A 42 5.50 5.00 -9.28
N VAL A 43 4.84 5.79 -10.13
CA VAL A 43 5.17 5.84 -11.56
C VAL A 43 6.64 6.22 -11.79
N LEU A 44 7.19 7.08 -10.91
CA LEU A 44 8.56 7.59 -10.99
C LEU A 44 9.52 6.84 -10.06
N TYR A 45 9.05 6.45 -8.88
CA TYR A 45 9.91 6.00 -7.78
C TYR A 45 9.67 4.55 -7.35
N ALA A 46 8.86 3.76 -8.07
CA ALA A 46 8.71 2.35 -7.76
C ALA A 46 10.08 1.63 -7.80
N GLY A 47 10.38 0.89 -6.73
CA GLY A 47 11.55 0.01 -6.65
C GLY A 47 12.72 0.57 -5.84
N ILE A 48 12.73 1.87 -5.56
CA ILE A 48 13.80 2.50 -4.75
C ILE A 48 13.51 2.42 -3.25
N HIS A 49 12.29 2.04 -2.87
CA HIS A 49 11.83 2.04 -1.49
C HIS A 49 12.37 0.83 -0.72
N SER A 50 12.56 0.95 0.60
CA SER A 50 12.97 -0.18 1.43
C SER A 50 11.92 -1.29 1.42
N ARG A 51 12.36 -2.55 1.49
CA ARG A 51 11.44 -3.68 1.62
C ARG A 51 11.11 -3.99 3.08
N THR A 52 9.87 -4.42 3.33
CA THR A 52 9.39 -4.88 4.64
C THR A 52 8.35 -5.97 4.40
N PHE A 53 8.48 -7.11 5.09
CA PHE A 53 7.62 -8.29 4.90
C PHE A 53 7.54 -8.78 3.43
N GLY A 54 8.60 -8.61 2.64
CA GLY A 54 8.64 -9.05 1.24
C GLY A 54 8.17 -8.00 0.22
N TYR A 55 7.51 -6.92 0.66
CA TYR A 55 6.98 -5.86 -0.21
C TYR A 55 7.87 -4.62 -0.18
N TYR A 56 7.86 -3.84 -1.26
CA TYR A 56 8.34 -2.45 -1.18
C TYR A 56 7.39 -1.63 -0.31
N ARG A 57 7.93 -0.75 0.53
CA ARG A 57 7.16 0.06 1.47
C ARG A 57 7.43 1.55 1.27
N LEU A 58 6.43 2.27 0.78
CA LEU A 58 6.41 3.73 0.76
C LEU A 58 5.64 4.25 1.98
N LEU A 59 6.29 5.09 2.80
CA LEU A 59 5.63 5.79 3.90
C LEU A 59 4.90 7.01 3.36
N SER A 60 3.64 7.20 3.74
CA SER A 60 2.90 8.40 3.33
C SER A 60 3.52 9.64 3.97
N LYS A 61 3.49 10.75 3.22
CA LYS A 61 4.10 12.02 3.65
C LYS A 61 3.27 12.75 4.70
N ARG A 62 1.96 12.51 4.74
CA ARG A 62 1.00 13.32 5.51
C ARG A 62 0.28 12.53 6.59
N PHE A 63 0.10 11.24 6.37
CA PHE A 63 -0.63 10.37 7.28
C PHE A 63 0.28 9.24 7.77
N PRO A 64 0.05 8.70 8.97
CA PRO A 64 0.83 7.60 9.53
C PRO A 64 0.43 6.27 8.86
N TYR A 65 0.55 6.22 7.54
CA TYR A 65 0.17 5.10 6.68
C TYR A 65 1.36 4.65 5.84
N ALA A 66 1.36 3.38 5.42
CA ALA A 66 2.30 2.88 4.44
C ALA A 66 1.59 2.20 3.27
N ILE A 67 2.11 2.43 2.08
CA ILE A 67 1.73 1.76 0.83
C ILE A 67 2.68 0.59 0.61
N TYR A 68 2.15 -0.63 0.66
CA TYR A 68 2.87 -1.86 0.40
C TYR A 68 2.60 -2.31 -1.03
N TYR A 69 3.64 -2.48 -1.84
CA TYR A 69 3.51 -2.82 -3.25
C TYR A 69 4.60 -3.80 -3.73
N THR A 70 4.32 -4.48 -4.83
CA THR A 70 5.28 -5.28 -5.60
C THR A 70 5.55 -4.63 -6.95
N ILE A 71 6.60 -5.10 -7.63
CA ILE A 71 6.85 -4.74 -9.03
C ILE A 71 6.83 -6.01 -9.84
N GLU A 72 5.93 -6.06 -10.81
CA GLU A 72 5.77 -7.17 -11.75
C GLU A 72 5.97 -6.64 -13.17
N LYS A 73 7.08 -7.06 -13.81
CA LYS A 73 7.52 -6.51 -15.10
C LYS A 73 7.68 -4.99 -14.99
N GLU A 74 6.73 -4.23 -15.55
CA GLU A 74 6.70 -2.77 -15.52
C GLU A 74 5.44 -2.22 -14.82
N CYS A 75 4.86 -2.99 -13.91
CA CYS A 75 3.68 -2.63 -13.15
C CYS A 75 4.00 -2.58 -11.65
N ALA A 76 3.75 -1.46 -11.01
CA ALA A 76 3.70 -1.38 -9.56
C ALA A 76 2.29 -1.80 -9.09
N VAL A 77 2.23 -2.90 -8.35
CA VAL A 77 0.98 -3.49 -7.85
C VAL A 77 0.82 -3.12 -6.38
N VAL A 78 -0.07 -2.17 -6.08
CA VAL A 78 -0.38 -1.72 -4.73
C VAL A 78 -1.26 -2.77 -4.05
N TRP A 79 -0.68 -3.41 -3.04
CA TRP A 79 -1.24 -4.55 -2.33
C TRP A 79 -2.05 -4.11 -1.10
N ARG A 80 -1.49 -3.23 -0.27
CA ARG A 80 -2.16 -2.67 0.92
C ARG A 80 -1.80 -1.20 1.15
N VAL A 81 -2.68 -0.48 1.86
CA VAL A 81 -2.46 0.89 2.34
C VAL A 81 -2.79 0.91 3.84
N LEU A 82 -1.81 0.57 4.68
CA LEU A 82 -2.08 0.24 6.09
C LEU A 82 -1.77 1.40 7.04
N ASP A 83 -2.65 1.60 8.02
CA ASP A 83 -2.44 2.49 9.18
C ASP A 83 -1.37 1.92 10.10
N LEU A 84 -0.24 2.62 10.23
CA LEU A 84 0.91 2.17 11.01
C LEU A 84 0.76 2.39 12.52
N ARG A 85 -0.33 3.01 12.98
CA ARG A 85 -0.64 3.13 14.40
C ARG A 85 -1.34 1.89 14.96
N ARG A 86 -1.79 0.99 14.08
CA ARG A 86 -2.40 -0.28 14.47
C ARG A 86 -1.33 -1.24 15.01
N ASP A 87 -1.81 -2.27 15.70
CA ASP A 87 -0.95 -3.35 16.20
C ASP A 87 -0.05 -3.92 15.08
N PRO A 88 1.29 -3.92 15.26
CA PRO A 88 2.22 -4.44 14.26
C PRO A 88 2.01 -5.92 13.94
N ASP A 89 1.48 -6.72 14.87
CA ASP A 89 1.21 -8.14 14.61
C ASP A 89 0.04 -8.31 13.62
N ARG A 90 -0.97 -7.44 13.69
CA ARG A 90 -2.06 -7.39 12.70
C ARG A 90 -1.57 -6.96 11.32
N ILE A 91 -0.60 -6.03 11.26
CA ILE A 91 0.04 -5.64 10.00
C ILE A 91 0.78 -6.85 9.41
N ARG A 92 1.51 -7.61 10.23
CA ARG A 92 2.21 -8.82 9.79
C ARG A 92 1.24 -9.89 9.29
N GLU A 93 0.11 -10.08 9.95
CA GLU A 93 -0.91 -11.04 9.52
C GLU A 93 -1.51 -10.67 8.16
N VAL A 94 -1.90 -9.41 7.97
CA VAL A 94 -2.49 -8.92 6.71
C VAL A 94 -1.47 -8.94 5.56
N LEU A 95 -0.17 -8.84 5.86
CA LEU A 95 0.93 -8.95 4.91
C LEU A 95 1.53 -10.36 4.85
N SER A 96 1.02 -11.30 5.63
CA SER A 96 1.51 -12.67 5.58
C SER A 96 1.16 -13.27 4.22
N PRO A 97 2.04 -14.10 3.64
CA PRO A 97 1.73 -14.82 2.43
C PRO A 97 0.59 -15.81 2.73
N THR A 98 -0.64 -15.34 2.62
CA THR A 98 -1.80 -16.20 2.31
C THR A 98 -1.63 -16.65 0.86
N ARG A 99 -2.42 -17.61 0.36
CA ARG A 99 -2.26 -18.15 -1.01
C ARG A 99 -2.10 -17.07 -2.09
N GLU A 100 -2.69 -15.89 -1.90
CA GLU A 100 -2.62 -14.70 -2.78
C GLU A 100 -1.36 -13.80 -2.61
N GLY A 101 -0.42 -14.15 -1.73
CA GLY A 101 0.76 -13.34 -1.41
C GLY A 101 1.71 -13.10 -2.60
N PRO A 102 2.77 -12.27 -2.44
CA PRO A 102 3.70 -11.89 -3.51
C PRO A 102 4.40 -13.10 -4.12
N ASP A 103 4.46 -14.21 -3.39
CA ASP A 103 5.07 -15.46 -3.82
C ASP A 103 4.27 -16.13 -4.95
N GLU A 104 2.94 -15.96 -5.02
CA GLU A 104 2.06 -16.49 -6.08
C GLU A 104 2.21 -15.70 -7.41
N TYR A 105 2.67 -14.45 -7.34
CA TYR A 105 2.80 -13.56 -8.50
C TYR A 105 4.26 -13.32 -8.96
N GLY A 106 5.27 -13.86 -8.28
CA GLY A 106 6.63 -13.41 -8.53
C GLY A 106 7.78 -14.22 -7.96
N SER A 107 7.64 -15.53 -7.75
CA SER A 107 8.79 -16.41 -7.60
C SER A 107 9.17 -17.02 -8.95
N GLY A 108 9.51 -16.17 -9.93
CA GLY A 108 10.30 -16.62 -11.07
C GLY A 108 11.62 -17.15 -10.52
N LYS A 109 11.74 -18.48 -10.42
CA LYS A 109 12.98 -19.15 -10.07
C LYS A 109 14.09 -18.59 -10.97
N ILE A 110 14.98 -17.80 -10.38
CA ILE A 110 16.31 -17.61 -10.91
C ILE A 110 17.07 -18.92 -10.63
N GLY A 111 17.00 -19.83 -11.60
CA GLY A 111 17.72 -21.09 -11.66
C GLY A 111 17.95 -21.47 -13.10
#